data_AF-A0A0E3RSC7-F1
#
_entry.id   AF-A0A0E3RSC7-F1
#
_cell.length_a   1.000
_cell.length_b   1.000
_cell.length_c   1.000
_cell.angle_alpha   90.00
_cell.angle_beta   90.00
_cell.angle_gamma   90.00
#
_symmetry.space_group_name_H-M   'P 1'
#
loop_
_entity.id
_entity.type
_entity.pdbx_description
1 polymer ?
#
loop_
_entity_poly.entity_id
_entity_poly.type
_entity_poly.pdbx_seq_one_letter_code
_entity_poly.pdbx_strand_id
1 'polypeptide(L)'
;MIKYTVTLTEDERRSLCELASKGKHNSQQILNALILLNCDKSELNVSHSTNEEISRVLNISMKKIDRVKKRFVEEGLEVALNGKESERIYNKKVDGDLEAHLVALSCSQPPEGFARWSLRLLADKAVELGYFEEISHETVRRTLKKRNQTLAKETMGNSSRTKQ
;
A
#
# COMPACT_ATOMS: atom_id res chain seq x y z
N MET A 1 5.26 14.00 -28.04
CA MET A 1 4.30 13.51 -27.03
C MET A 1 3.54 12.36 -27.65
N ILE A 2 3.65 11.14 -27.11
CA ILE A 2 2.91 9.98 -27.63
C ILE A 2 1.44 10.18 -27.25
N LYS A 3 0.54 10.20 -28.24
CA LYS A 3 -0.90 10.29 -28.02
C LYS A 3 -1.47 8.87 -27.97
N TYR A 4 -1.82 8.42 -26.77
CA TYR A 4 -2.54 7.16 -26.59
C TYR A 4 -4.01 7.33 -26.99
N THR A 5 -4.50 6.43 -27.83
CA THR A 5 -5.93 6.32 -28.18
C THR A 5 -6.52 5.18 -27.39
N VAL A 6 -7.65 5.43 -26.72
CA VAL A 6 -8.40 4.43 -25.97
C VAL A 6 -9.54 3.96 -26.87
N THR A 7 -9.64 2.65 -27.03
CA THR A 7 -10.76 1.99 -27.71
C THR A 7 -11.20 0.87 -26.79
N LEU A 8 -12.41 0.97 -26.25
CA LEU A 8 -12.98 -0.04 -25.37
C LEU A 8 -13.73 -1.09 -26.19
N THR A 9 -13.61 -2.34 -25.79
CA THR A 9 -14.54 -3.40 -26.20
C THR A 9 -15.89 -3.24 -25.50
N GLU A 10 -16.91 -3.94 -25.99
CA GLU A 10 -18.24 -3.90 -25.36
C GLU A 10 -18.21 -4.37 -23.90
N ASP A 11 -17.47 -5.45 -23.62
CA ASP A 11 -17.36 -6.02 -22.27
C ASP A 11 -16.59 -5.08 -21.32
N GLU A 12 -15.51 -4.45 -21.78
CA GLU A 12 -14.78 -3.45 -20.99
C GLU A 12 -15.66 -2.24 -20.68
N ARG A 13 -16.39 -1.73 -21.68
CA ARG A 13 -17.30 -0.59 -21.51
C ARG A 13 -18.41 -0.93 -20.51
N ARG A 14 -19.02 -2.11 -20.63
CA ARG A 14 -20.05 -2.60 -19.70
C ARG A 14 -19.51 -2.68 -18.27
N SER A 15 -18.32 -3.28 -18.11
CA SER A 15 -17.64 -3.40 -16.81
C SER A 15 -17.36 -2.03 -16.18
N LEU A 16 -16.89 -1.07 -16.98
CA LEU A 16 -16.62 0.30 -16.52
C LEU A 16 -17.90 1.07 -16.15
N CYS A 17 -18.98 0.90 -16.91
CA CYS A 17 -20.28 1.49 -16.57
C CYS A 17 -20.83 0.93 -15.25
N GLU A 18 -20.75 -0.39 -15.05
CA GLU A 18 -21.14 -1.00 -13.79
C GLU A 18 -20.31 -0.47 -12.63
N LEU A 19 -18.98 -0.41 -12.80
CA LEU A 19 -18.05 0.10 -11.80
C LEU A 19 -18.36 1.57 -11.42
N ALA A 20 -18.66 2.41 -12.41
CA ALA A 20 -18.99 3.82 -12.18
C ALA A 20 -20.36 4.02 -11.50
N SER A 21 -21.33 3.13 -11.77
CA SER A 21 -22.67 3.20 -11.18
C SER A 21 -22.74 2.68 -9.74
N LYS A 22 -21.85 1.76 -9.35
CA LYS A 22 -21.84 1.12 -8.04
C LYS A 22 -20.99 1.95 -7.06
N GLY A 23 -21.62 2.66 -6.12
CA GLY A 23 -20.94 3.53 -5.14
C GLY A 23 -20.08 2.82 -4.06
N LYS A 24 -19.68 1.56 -4.24
CA LYS A 24 -18.90 0.77 -3.26
C LYS A 24 -17.41 0.68 -3.58
N HIS A 25 -16.95 1.27 -4.70
CA HIS A 25 -15.56 1.16 -5.16
C HIS A 25 -14.68 2.33 -4.71
N ASN A 26 -13.36 2.14 -4.78
CA ASN A 26 -12.39 3.20 -4.48
C ASN A 26 -12.63 4.40 -5.41
N SER A 27 -12.68 5.61 -4.87
CA SER A 27 -12.85 6.85 -5.64
C SER A 27 -11.86 6.98 -6.79
N GLN A 28 -10.63 6.45 -6.63
CA GLN A 28 -9.63 6.46 -7.69
C GLN A 28 -9.98 5.52 -8.84
N GLN A 29 -10.52 4.33 -8.55
CA GLN A 29 -10.97 3.38 -9.56
C GLN A 29 -12.15 3.97 -10.35
N ILE A 30 -13.13 4.56 -9.65
CA ILE A 30 -14.29 5.22 -10.28
C ILE A 30 -13.83 6.35 -11.20
N LEU A 31 -12.89 7.19 -10.74
CA LEU A 31 -12.35 8.28 -11.53
C LEU A 31 -11.61 7.78 -12.78
N ASN A 32 -10.81 6.71 -12.65
CA ASN A 32 -10.12 6.09 -13.79
C ASN A 32 -11.12 5.51 -14.78
N ALA A 33 -12.20 4.90 -14.31
CA ALA A 33 -13.26 4.37 -15.15
C ALA A 33 -13.97 5.47 -15.94
N LEU A 34 -14.33 6.57 -15.28
CA LEU A 34 -14.94 7.73 -15.93
C LEU A 34 -14.00 8.34 -16.98
N ILE A 35 -12.70 8.43 -16.71
CA ILE A 35 -11.72 8.89 -17.71
C ILE A 35 -11.76 7.99 -18.95
N LEU A 36 -11.68 6.66 -18.76
CA LEU A 36 -11.68 5.71 -19.88
C LEU A 36 -12.98 5.76 -20.68
N LEU A 37 -14.14 5.80 -20.02
CA LEU A 37 -15.45 5.93 -20.66
C LEU A 37 -15.60 7.21 -21.49
N ASN A 38 -15.11 8.35 -20.98
CA ASN A 38 -15.26 9.63 -21.69
C ASN A 38 -14.25 9.79 -22.84
N CYS A 39 -13.08 9.13 -22.77
CA CYS A 39 -12.06 9.22 -23.82
C CYS A 39 -12.09 8.08 -24.85
N ASP A 40 -13.00 7.12 -24.67
CA ASP A 40 -13.21 5.99 -25.56
C ASP A 40 -13.57 6.47 -26.97
N LYS A 41 -12.80 6.03 -27.97
CA LYS A 41 -13.03 6.32 -29.39
C LYS A 41 -13.64 5.14 -30.16
N SER A 42 -14.12 4.12 -29.47
CA SER A 42 -14.89 3.04 -30.10
C SER A 42 -16.17 3.58 -30.74
N GLU A 43 -16.72 2.85 -31.71
CA GLU A 43 -18.01 3.18 -32.34
C GLU A 43 -19.18 3.19 -31.33
N LEU A 44 -18.99 2.55 -30.17
CA LEU A 44 -19.95 2.54 -29.07
C LEU A 44 -20.02 3.89 -28.33
N ASN A 45 -19.09 4.81 -28.58
CA ASN A 45 -19.06 6.14 -27.98
C ASN A 45 -19.19 7.26 -29.04
N VAL A 46 -20.45 7.62 -29.33
CA VAL A 46 -20.80 8.63 -30.33
C VAL A 46 -20.36 10.05 -29.95
N SER A 47 -20.13 10.32 -28.66
CA SER A 47 -19.80 11.65 -28.14
C SER A 47 -18.58 11.61 -27.21
N HIS A 48 -17.45 11.12 -27.71
CA HIS A 48 -16.20 11.16 -26.95
C HIS A 48 -15.79 12.60 -26.60
N SER A 49 -15.32 12.79 -25.38
CA SER A 49 -14.88 14.10 -24.90
C SER A 49 -13.38 14.32 -25.13
N THR A 50 -13.01 15.58 -25.28
CA THR A 50 -11.61 16.00 -25.28
C THR A 50 -11.01 15.86 -23.87
N ASN A 51 -9.68 15.74 -23.79
CA ASN A 51 -9.01 15.68 -22.50
C ASN A 51 -9.29 16.96 -21.67
N GLU A 52 -9.41 18.12 -22.32
CA GLU A 52 -9.71 19.42 -21.72
C GLU A 52 -11.10 19.44 -21.06
N GLU A 53 -12.11 18.87 -21.72
CA GLU A 53 -13.46 18.74 -21.18
C GLU A 53 -13.49 17.78 -20.00
N ILE A 54 -12.84 16.62 -20.13
CA ILE A 54 -12.74 15.63 -19.05
C ILE A 54 -12.04 16.25 -17.83
N SER A 55 -10.94 16.98 -18.05
CA SER A 55 -10.20 17.68 -17.00
C SER A 55 -11.09 18.66 -16.25
N ARG A 56 -11.92 19.42 -16.98
CA ARG A 56 -12.85 20.41 -16.41
C ARG A 56 -13.97 19.75 -15.63
N VAL A 57 -14.65 18.75 -16.21
CA VAL A 57 -15.82 18.10 -15.63
C VAL A 57 -15.45 17.27 -14.40
N LEU A 58 -14.35 16.50 -14.47
CA LEU A 58 -13.91 15.63 -13.37
C LEU A 58 -12.97 16.34 -12.38
N ASN A 59 -12.63 17.61 -12.62
CA ASN A 59 -11.68 18.40 -11.82
C ASN A 59 -10.34 17.68 -11.58
N ILE A 60 -9.73 17.19 -12.67
CA ILE A 60 -8.45 16.47 -12.65
C ILE A 60 -7.44 17.09 -13.60
N SER A 61 -6.15 16.83 -13.37
CA SER A 61 -5.10 17.29 -14.28
C SER A 61 -5.09 16.50 -15.60
N MET A 62 -4.76 17.18 -16.70
CA MET A 62 -4.49 16.55 -18.01
C MET A 62 -3.47 15.41 -17.92
N LYS A 63 -2.41 15.60 -17.11
CA LYS A 63 -1.38 14.57 -16.86
C LYS A 63 -1.95 13.28 -16.28
N LYS A 64 -3.01 13.36 -15.49
CA LYS A 64 -3.68 12.18 -14.94
C LYS A 64 -4.41 11.40 -16.04
N ILE A 65 -5.13 12.11 -16.91
CA ILE A 65 -5.80 11.52 -18.08
C ILE A 65 -4.77 10.80 -18.95
N ASP A 66 -3.65 11.47 -19.29
CA ASP A 66 -2.60 10.89 -20.12
C ASP A 66 -1.99 9.62 -19.50
N ARG A 67 -1.76 9.61 -18.18
CA ARG A 67 -1.27 8.43 -17.46
C ARG A 67 -2.25 7.27 -17.47
N VAL A 68 -3.55 7.53 -17.31
CA VAL A 68 -4.59 6.50 -17.35
C VAL A 68 -4.70 5.90 -18.75
N LYS A 69 -4.73 6.75 -19.79
CA LYS A 69 -4.74 6.30 -21.19
C LYS A 69 -3.51 5.47 -21.54
N LYS A 70 -2.33 5.93 -21.10
CA LYS A 70 -1.07 5.19 -21.27
C LYS A 70 -1.14 3.80 -20.63
N ARG A 71 -1.53 3.71 -19.36
CA ARG A 71 -1.64 2.43 -18.64
C ARG A 71 -2.65 1.50 -19.29
N PHE A 72 -3.79 2.01 -19.73
CA PHE A 72 -4.77 1.18 -20.42
C PHE A 72 -4.19 0.56 -21.70
N VAL A 73 -3.51 1.36 -22.51
CA VAL A 73 -2.95 0.89 -23.78
C VAL A 73 -1.72 -0.02 -23.60
N GLU A 74 -0.85 0.26 -22.64
CA GLU A 74 0.40 -0.50 -22.45
C GLU A 74 0.28 -1.67 -21.47
N GLU A 75 -0.59 -1.56 -20.47
CA GLU A 75 -0.63 -2.47 -19.30
C GLU A 75 -2.03 -3.10 -19.10
N GLY A 76 -3.05 -2.64 -19.83
CA GLY A 76 -4.42 -3.18 -19.79
C GLY A 76 -5.36 -2.53 -18.76
N LEU A 77 -6.61 -2.97 -18.79
CA LEU A 77 -7.72 -2.39 -18.02
C LEU A 77 -7.49 -2.45 -16.49
N GLU A 78 -7.12 -3.61 -15.97
CA GLU A 78 -6.94 -3.80 -14.52
C GLU A 78 -5.85 -2.88 -13.95
N VAL A 79 -4.75 -2.71 -14.67
CA VAL A 79 -3.65 -1.82 -14.24
C VAL A 79 -4.05 -0.35 -14.38
N ALA A 80 -4.85 0.00 -15.39
CA ALA A 80 -5.40 1.35 -15.53
C ALA A 80 -6.33 1.73 -14.38
N LEU A 81 -7.13 0.78 -13.88
CA LEU A 81 -8.05 0.98 -12.76
C LEU A 81 -7.36 0.99 -11.40
N ASN A 82 -6.54 -0.03 -11.13
CA ASN A 82 -5.97 -0.29 -9.79
C ASN A 82 -4.60 0.35 -9.58
N GLY A 83 -3.91 0.70 -10.67
CA GLY A 83 -2.49 1.04 -10.63
C GLY A 83 -1.61 -0.21 -10.64
N LYS A 84 -0.33 0.00 -10.95
CA LYS A 84 0.66 -1.06 -10.95
C LYS A 84 1.04 -1.42 -9.52
N GLU A 85 1.15 -2.71 -9.23
CA GLU A 85 1.67 -3.19 -7.96
C GLU A 85 3.11 -2.70 -7.77
N SER A 86 3.47 -2.34 -6.54
CA SER A 86 4.80 -1.80 -6.27
C SER A 86 5.84 -2.92 -6.35
N GLU A 87 6.73 -2.87 -7.33
CA GLU A 87 7.91 -3.73 -7.42
C GLU A 87 8.98 -3.42 -6.35
N ARG A 88 8.69 -2.49 -5.42
CA ARG A 88 9.68 -2.00 -4.45
C ARG A 88 9.90 -3.02 -3.33
N ILE A 89 10.96 -3.80 -3.46
CA ILE A 89 11.46 -4.66 -2.40
C ILE A 89 12.23 -3.79 -1.41
N TYR A 90 11.70 -3.64 -0.18
CA TYR A 90 12.44 -3.03 0.92
C TYR A 90 13.28 -4.11 1.62
N ASN A 91 14.60 -4.06 1.46
CA ASN A 91 15.50 -4.84 2.31
C ASN A 91 15.38 -4.31 3.75
N LYS A 92 14.75 -5.08 4.62
CA LYS A 92 14.70 -4.75 6.05
C LYS A 92 16.09 -5.04 6.64
N LYS A 93 16.67 -4.04 7.31
CA LYS A 93 17.93 -4.22 8.08
C LYS A 93 17.79 -5.18 9.27
N VAL A 94 16.56 -5.49 9.66
CA VAL A 94 16.24 -6.43 10.74
C VAL A 94 15.38 -7.51 10.10
N ASP A 95 15.93 -8.72 10.01
CA ASP A 95 15.20 -9.92 9.62
C ASP A 95 14.51 -10.56 10.85
N GLY A 96 13.73 -11.62 10.63
CA GLY A 96 12.98 -12.27 11.72
C GLY A 96 13.87 -12.84 12.82
N ASP A 97 15.05 -13.34 12.48
CA ASP A 97 15.98 -13.93 13.44
C ASP A 97 16.59 -12.85 14.32
N LEU A 98 17.02 -11.74 13.71
CA LEU A 98 17.52 -10.56 14.42
C LEU A 98 16.46 -9.89 15.29
N GLU A 99 15.20 -9.88 14.85
CA GLU A 99 14.07 -9.45 15.71
C GLU A 99 13.94 -10.36 16.94
N ALA A 100 14.06 -11.68 16.78
CA ALA A 100 13.96 -12.64 17.88
C ALA A 100 15.09 -12.49 18.91
N HIS A 101 16.33 -12.29 18.46
CA HIS A 101 17.47 -12.02 19.34
C HIS A 101 17.26 -10.76 20.18
N LEU A 102 16.76 -9.68 19.55
CA LEU A 102 16.48 -8.42 20.24
C LEU A 102 15.36 -8.58 21.29
N VAL A 103 14.33 -9.37 20.98
CA VAL A 103 13.25 -9.68 21.94
C VAL A 103 13.79 -10.48 23.11
N ALA A 104 14.52 -11.57 22.84
CA ALA A 104 15.11 -12.41 23.87
C ALA A 104 16.02 -11.60 24.81
N LEU A 105 16.84 -10.70 24.25
CA LEU A 105 17.67 -9.77 25.01
C LEU A 105 16.83 -8.82 25.87
N SER A 106 15.74 -8.27 25.34
CA SER A 106 14.86 -7.38 26.12
C SER A 106 14.12 -8.07 27.26
N CYS A 107 13.94 -9.39 27.19
CA CYS A 107 13.32 -10.21 28.22
C CYS A 107 14.31 -10.77 29.25
N SER A 108 15.62 -10.60 29.04
CA SER A 108 16.65 -11.07 29.96
C SER A 108 16.95 -10.04 31.07
N GLN A 109 17.81 -10.41 32.01
CA GLN A 109 18.22 -9.52 33.08
C GLN A 109 19.13 -8.41 32.53
N PRO A 110 18.87 -7.13 32.88
CA PRO A 110 19.73 -6.03 32.47
C PRO A 110 21.14 -6.19 33.05
N PRO A 111 22.17 -5.64 32.38
CA PRO A 111 23.55 -5.70 32.85
C PRO A 111 23.73 -4.97 34.18
N GLU A 112 24.79 -5.34 34.88
CA GLU A 112 25.11 -4.80 36.19
C GLU A 112 25.21 -3.26 36.17
N GLY A 113 24.66 -2.62 37.20
CA GLY A 113 24.55 -1.15 37.27
C GLY A 113 23.28 -0.56 36.64
N PHE A 114 22.42 -1.37 36.00
CA PHE A 114 21.16 -0.90 35.42
C PHE A 114 19.94 -1.62 36.02
N ALA A 115 18.92 -0.84 36.42
CA ALA A 115 17.66 -1.40 36.91
C ALA A 115 16.75 -1.99 35.81
N ARG A 116 16.96 -1.59 34.54
CA ARG A 116 16.14 -2.00 33.39
C ARG A 116 16.88 -1.79 32.07
N TRP A 117 16.45 -2.51 31.03
CA TRP A 117 16.86 -2.24 29.66
C TRP A 117 16.39 -0.85 29.19
N SER A 118 17.33 -0.03 28.74
CA SER A 118 17.05 1.16 27.93
C SER A 118 17.22 0.81 26.44
N LEU A 119 16.58 1.59 25.55
CA LEU A 119 16.69 1.34 24.10
C LEU A 119 18.12 1.50 23.57
N ARG A 120 18.92 2.40 24.17
CA ARG A 120 20.34 2.55 23.83
C ARG A 120 21.15 1.36 24.32
N LEU A 121 20.92 0.94 25.57
CA LEU A 121 21.60 -0.22 26.14
C LEU A 121 21.31 -1.51 25.36
N LEU A 122 20.08 -1.68 24.87
CA LEU A 122 19.73 -2.79 23.99
C LEU A 122 20.44 -2.71 22.63
N ALA A 123 20.56 -1.52 22.05
CA ALA A 123 21.27 -1.33 20.79
C ALA A 123 22.76 -1.66 20.95
N ASP A 124 23.41 -1.07 21.97
CA ASP A 124 24.83 -1.29 22.25
C ASP A 124 25.11 -2.77 22.53
N LYS A 125 24.27 -3.41 23.35
CA LYS A 125 24.43 -4.82 23.70
C LYS A 125 24.16 -5.76 22.52
N ALA A 126 23.23 -5.42 21.63
CA ALA A 126 22.96 -6.22 20.44
C ALA A 126 24.11 -6.16 19.42
N VAL A 127 24.85 -5.04 19.36
CA VAL A 127 26.10 -4.95 18.59
C VAL A 127 27.22 -5.74 19.28
N GLU A 128 27.36 -5.61 20.61
CA GLU A 128 28.37 -6.34 21.39
C GLU A 128 28.24 -7.87 21.24
N LEU A 129 27.01 -8.38 21.20
CA LEU A 129 26.71 -9.80 21.01
C LEU A 129 26.81 -10.27 19.54
N GLY A 130 27.14 -9.36 18.61
CA GLY A 130 27.30 -9.68 17.19
C GLY A 130 25.99 -9.92 16.43
N TYR A 131 24.84 -9.55 17.00
CA TYR A 131 23.55 -9.66 16.32
C TYR A 131 23.41 -8.61 15.22
N PHE A 132 24.01 -7.43 15.39
CA PHE A 132 23.97 -6.37 14.38
C PHE A 132 25.37 -5.77 14.18
N GLU A 133 25.76 -5.49 12.93
CA GLU A 133 26.96 -4.69 12.64
C GLU A 133 26.80 -3.25 13.19
N GLU A 134 25.61 -2.68 12.99
CA GLU A 134 25.23 -1.39 13.54
C GLU A 134 23.71 -1.31 13.68
N ILE A 135 23.22 -0.89 14.86
CA ILE A 135 21.80 -0.65 15.09
C ILE A 135 21.55 0.63 15.88
N SER A 136 20.61 1.44 15.40
CA SER A 136 20.15 2.61 16.14
C SER A 136 19.09 2.23 17.18
N HIS A 137 19.10 2.91 18.32
CA HIS A 137 18.03 2.83 19.33
C HIS A 137 16.62 3.07 18.75
N GLU A 138 16.49 3.83 17.66
CA GLU A 138 15.18 4.03 16.99
C GLU A 138 14.76 2.78 16.19
N THR A 139 15.71 2.02 15.63
CA THR A 139 15.43 0.71 15.03
C THR A 139 14.93 -0.26 16.11
N VAL A 140 15.62 -0.34 17.25
CA VAL A 140 15.20 -1.15 18.41
C VAL A 140 13.77 -0.79 18.85
N ARG A 141 13.49 0.50 19.00
CA ARG A 141 12.14 0.99 19.37
C ARG A 141 11.08 0.55 18.37
N ARG A 142 11.34 0.71 17.06
CA ARG A 142 10.41 0.35 15.99
C ARG A 142 10.13 -1.16 15.98
N THR A 143 11.17 -1.97 16.16
CA THR A 143 11.06 -3.44 16.23
C THR A 143 10.19 -3.86 17.42
N LEU A 144 10.51 -3.40 18.64
CA LEU A 144 9.76 -3.76 19.84
C LEU A 144 8.32 -3.21 19.82
N LYS A 145 8.10 -2.00 19.27
CA LYS A 145 6.75 -1.41 19.13
C LYS A 145 5.86 -2.24 18.20
N LYS A 146 6.39 -2.70 17.06
CA LYS A 146 5.63 -3.56 16.14
C LYS A 146 5.14 -4.82 16.85
N ARG A 147 5.99 -5.47 17.65
CA ARG A 147 5.60 -6.68 18.40
C ARG A 147 4.48 -6.42 19.39
N ASN A 148 4.55 -5.34 20.17
CA ASN A 148 3.47 -4.97 21.10
C ASN A 148 2.13 -4.77 20.38
N GLN A 149 2.15 -4.21 19.17
CA GLN A 149 0.94 -4.06 18.35
C GLN A 149 0.43 -5.40 17.79
N THR A 150 1.33 -6.31 17.40
CA THR A 150 0.95 -7.67 16.97
C THR A 150 0.33 -8.47 18.12
N LEU A 151 0.95 -8.47 19.31
CA LEU A 151 0.41 -9.11 20.52
C LEU A 151 -0.95 -8.55 20.94
N ALA A 152 -1.12 -7.22 20.87
CA ALA A 152 -2.38 -6.56 21.20
C ALA A 152 -3.51 -6.91 20.21
N LYS A 153 -3.18 -7.28 18.96
CA LYS A 153 -4.16 -7.76 17.98
C LYS A 153 -4.49 -9.24 18.18
N GLU A 154 -3.51 -10.06 18.56
CA GLU A 154 -3.68 -11.50 18.84
C GLU A 154 -4.54 -11.76 20.10
N THR A 155 -4.63 -10.81 21.04
CA THR A 155 -5.40 -10.93 22.29
C THR A 155 -6.90 -10.65 22.15
N MET A 156 -7.40 -10.28 20.97
CA MET A 156 -8.84 -10.18 20.68
C MET A 156 -9.42 -11.56 20.30
N GLY A 157 -9.37 -12.50 21.24
CA GLY A 157 -9.83 -13.87 21.03
C GLY A 157 -10.14 -14.59 22.33
N ASN A 158 -11.42 -14.63 22.67
CA ASN A 158 -12.11 -15.56 23.56
C ASN A 158 -12.16 -15.26 25.08
N SER A 159 -13.34 -14.84 25.53
CA SER A 159 -13.93 -15.32 26.79
C SER A 159 -15.46 -15.22 26.69
N SER A 160 -16.06 -16.19 26.01
CA SER A 160 -17.46 -16.54 26.24
C SER A 160 -17.55 -17.19 27.62
N ARG A 161 -17.58 -16.39 28.69
CA ARG A 161 -18.00 -16.89 30.01
C ARG A 161 -19.52 -16.94 30.04
N THR A 162 -20.03 -18.14 29.80
CA THR A 162 -21.33 -18.64 30.24
C THR A 162 -21.60 -18.16 31.66
N LYS A 163 -22.72 -17.48 31.88
CA LYS A 163 -23.31 -17.31 33.22
C LYS A 163 -24.54 -18.19 33.29
N GLN A 164 -24.55 -19.00 34.35
CA GLN A 164 -25.69 -19.73 34.90
C GLN A 164 -26.89 -18.81 35.10
#